data_AF-A0A956W2L7-F1
#
_entry.id   AF-A0A956W2L7-F1
#
_cell.length_a   1.000
_cell.length_b   1.000
_cell.length_c   1.000
_cell.angle_alpha   90.00
_cell.angle_beta   90.00
_cell.angle_gamma   90.00
#
_symmetry.space_group_name_H-M   'P 1'
#
loop_
_entity.id
_entity.type
_entity.pdbx_description
1 polymer ?
#
loop_
_entity_poly.entity_id
_entity_poly.type
_entity_poly.pdbx_seq_one_letter_code
_entity_poly.pdbx_strand_id
1 'polypeptide(L)' 'MASRPSTGHQASFALEPDVLPADAPLAARMRPRTLDEFVGQEAAVGPKSLLRGAIEARRLPSVILWGPPGCGKTTLARIL' A
#
# COMPACT_ATOMS: atom_id res chain seq x y z
N MET A 1 -33.87 -28.80 4.14
CA MET A 1 -33.43 -28.52 5.53
C MET A 1 -32.02 -29.07 5.67
N ALA A 2 -31.00 -28.28 5.34
CA ALA A 2 -30.25 -27.35 6.23
C ALA A 2 -28.90 -28.02 6.55
N SER A 3 -27.72 -27.42 6.48
CA SER A 3 -27.22 -26.13 6.03
C SER A 3 -25.70 -26.33 5.81
N ARG A 4 -25.09 -25.61 4.87
CA ARG A 4 -23.64 -25.61 4.62
C ARG A 4 -22.94 -24.85 5.75
N PRO A 5 -21.82 -25.31 6.31
CA PRO A 5 -20.86 -24.40 6.90
C PRO A 5 -19.93 -23.86 5.79
N SER A 6 -20.06 -22.57 5.56
CA SER A 6 -19.17 -21.72 4.79
C SER A 6 -17.76 -21.72 5.39
N THR A 7 -16.81 -22.32 4.70
CA THR A 7 -15.38 -22.14 4.98
C THR A 7 -15.02 -20.68 4.66
N GLY A 8 -15.05 -19.84 5.68
CA GLY A 8 -14.65 -18.45 5.62
C GLY A 8 -13.21 -18.31 5.16
N HIS A 9 -13.00 -17.39 4.23
CA HIS A 9 -11.69 -16.95 3.78
C HIS A 9 -10.87 -16.42 4.96
N GLN A 10 -9.92 -17.20 5.45
CA GLN A 10 -8.80 -16.67 6.21
C GLN A 10 -7.77 -16.15 5.20
N ALA A 11 -8.02 -14.97 4.65
CA ALA A 11 -7.01 -14.22 3.90
C ALA A 11 -5.99 -13.65 4.90
N SER A 12 -5.07 -14.49 5.35
CA SER A 12 -3.84 -14.04 5.98
C SER A 12 -2.94 -13.46 4.89
N PHE A 13 -3.20 -12.20 4.52
CA PHE A 13 -2.29 -11.41 3.69
C PHE A 13 -1.25 -10.77 4.61
N ALA A 14 -0.46 -11.60 5.30
CA ALA A 14 0.78 -11.12 5.87
C ALA A 14 1.68 -10.85 4.68
N LEU A 15 1.96 -9.58 4.37
CA LEU A 15 2.91 -9.21 3.35
C LEU A 15 4.28 -9.76 3.75
N GLU A 16 4.70 -10.90 3.18
CA GLU A 16 6.08 -11.31 3.29
C GLU A 16 6.99 -10.14 2.83
N PRO A 17 8.07 -9.83 3.56
CA PRO A 17 9.00 -8.80 3.14
C PRO A 17 9.50 -9.17 1.75
N ASP A 18 9.45 -8.21 0.83
CA ASP A 18 9.93 -8.35 -0.54
C ASP A 18 11.46 -8.49 -0.50
N VAL A 19 11.97 -9.72 -0.28
CA VAL A 19 13.40 -10.03 -0.34
C VAL A 19 13.79 -10.03 -1.82
N LEU A 20 14.08 -8.84 -2.34
CA LEU A 20 14.46 -8.68 -3.73
C LEU A 20 15.83 -9.34 -3.99
N PRO A 21 15.96 -10.19 -5.02
CA PRO A 21 17.26 -10.68 -5.50
C PRO A 21 18.21 -9.52 -5.82
N ALA A 22 19.52 -9.72 -5.68
CA ALA A 22 20.52 -8.67 -5.91
C ALA A 22 20.48 -8.12 -7.36
N ASP A 23 20.04 -8.96 -8.27
CA ASP A 23 19.81 -8.80 -9.71
C ASP A 23 18.44 -8.18 -10.07
N ALA A 24 17.62 -7.84 -9.07
CA ALA A 24 16.34 -7.16 -9.31
C ALA A 24 16.54 -5.77 -9.96
N PRO A 25 15.63 -5.34 -10.85
CA PRO A 25 15.68 -4.02 -11.48
C PRO A 25 15.78 -2.90 -10.44
N LEU A 26 16.56 -1.85 -10.75
CA LEU A 26 16.75 -0.70 -9.86
C LEU A 26 15.41 -0.10 -9.39
N ALA A 27 14.42 -0.04 -10.28
CA ALA A 27 13.09 0.47 -9.97
C ALA A 27 12.36 -0.33 -8.88
N ALA A 28 12.62 -1.64 -8.75
CA ALA A 28 12.07 -2.45 -7.65
C ALA A 28 12.81 -2.16 -6.35
N ARG A 29 14.15 -2.07 -6.40
CA ARG A 29 15.00 -1.80 -5.23
C ARG A 29 14.81 -0.41 -4.63
N MET A 30 14.48 0.58 -5.46
CA MET A 30 14.24 1.97 -5.06
C MET A 30 12.79 2.25 -4.64
N ARG A 31 11.92 1.23 -4.56
CA ARG A 31 10.53 1.46 -4.11
C ARG A 31 10.54 1.87 -2.63
N PRO A 32 9.94 3.02 -2.28
CA PRO A 32 9.78 3.41 -0.89
C PRO A 32 9.02 2.32 -0.10
N ARG A 33 9.46 2.09 1.14
CA ARG A 33 8.87 1.13 2.08
C ARG A 33 7.95 1.80 3.09
N THR A 34 8.14 3.10 3.29
CA THR A 34 7.37 3.91 4.23
C THR A 34 6.81 5.13 3.51
N LEU A 35 5.75 5.73 4.07
CA LEU A 35 5.17 6.97 3.53
C LEU A 35 6.15 8.14 3.58
N ASP A 36 7.08 8.12 4.55
CA ASP A 36 8.09 9.17 4.71
C ASP A 36 9.19 9.11 3.61
N GLU A 37 9.38 7.95 2.98
CA GLU A 37 10.24 7.79 1.80
C GLU A 37 9.55 8.20 0.48
N PHE A 38 8.24 8.49 0.52
CA PHE A 38 7.48 8.82 -0.68
C PHE A 38 7.60 10.30 -1.04
N VAL A 39 8.41 10.60 -2.07
CA VAL A 39 8.73 11.97 -2.48
C VAL A 39 7.77 12.49 -3.56
N GLY A 40 7.39 13.78 -3.47
CA GLY A 40 6.73 14.51 -4.56
C GLY A 40 5.19 14.53 -4.52
N GLN A 41 4.54 13.89 -3.55
CA GLN A 41 3.08 13.97 -3.36
C GLN A 41 2.68 14.43 -1.95
N GLU A 42 3.31 15.48 -1.43
CA GLU A 42 3.04 16.01 -0.08
C GLU A 42 1.57 16.35 0.19
N ALA A 43 0.84 16.84 -0.83
CA ALA A 43 -0.60 17.12 -0.68
C ALA A 43 -1.43 15.83 -0.46
N ALA A 44 -0.99 14.69 -0.98
CA ALA A 44 -1.69 13.41 -0.88
C ALA A 44 -1.19 12.53 0.29
N VAL A 45 0.11 12.48 0.54
CA VAL A 45 0.74 11.59 1.53
C VAL A 45 1.53 12.31 2.63
N GLY A 46 1.62 13.64 2.56
CA GLY A 46 2.35 14.42 3.54
C GLY A 46 1.70 14.41 4.93
N PRO A 47 2.41 14.93 5.95
CA PRO A 47 2.03 14.82 7.35
C PRO A 47 0.66 15.43 7.71
N LYS A 48 0.14 16.35 6.87
CA LYS A 48 -1.17 17.00 7.05
C LYS A 48 -2.23 16.51 6.06
N SER A 49 -1.94 15.47 5.28
CA SER A 49 -2.88 14.97 4.29
C SER A 49 -3.99 14.16 4.95
N LEU A 50 -5.17 14.14 4.33
CA LEU A 50 -6.29 13.30 4.74
C LEU A 50 -5.88 11.82 4.82
N LEU A 51 -5.06 11.38 3.85
CA LEU A 51 -4.60 10.00 3.77
C LEU A 51 -3.71 9.65 4.97
N ARG A 52 -2.75 10.52 5.31
CA ARG A 52 -1.87 10.33 6.48
C ARG A 52 -2.67 10.24 7.77
N GLY A 53 -3.62 11.15 7.97
CA GLY A 53 -4.50 11.12 9.14
C GLY A 53 -5.37 9.86 9.21
N ALA A 54 -5.87 9.36 8.07
CA ALA A 54 -6.64 8.11 8.02
C ALA A 54 -5.81 6.88 8.35
N ILE A 55 -4.55 6.84 7.91
CA ILE A 55 -3.58 5.76 8.20
C ILE A 55 -3.22 5.75 9.69
N GLU A 56 -2.88 6.92 10.25
CA GLU A 56 -2.56 7.07 11.68
C GLU A 56 -3.76 6.72 12.58
N ALA A 57 -4.97 7.06 12.14
CA ALA A 57 -6.21 6.68 12.83
C ALA A 57 -6.65 5.21 12.60
N ARG A 58 -5.85 4.41 11.86
CA ARG A 58 -6.15 3.03 11.42
C ARG A 58 -7.54 2.85 10.82
N ARG A 59 -8.02 3.87 10.11
CA ARG A 59 -9.33 3.90 9.46
C ARG A 59 -9.14 4.34 8.01
N LEU A 60 -8.48 3.50 7.23
CA LEU A 60 -8.29 3.73 5.81
C LEU A 60 -9.61 3.42 5.08
N PRO A 61 -10.27 4.41 4.44
CA PRO A 61 -11.43 4.15 3.58
C PRO A 61 -10.98 3.46 2.28
N SER A 62 -11.92 2.97 1.48
CA SER A 62 -11.62 2.54 0.12
C SER A 62 -11.15 3.74 -0.72
N VAL A 63 -9.92 3.71 -1.23
CA VAL A 63 -9.32 4.80 -2.01
C VAL A 63 -8.98 4.33 -3.43
N ILE A 64 -9.22 5.21 -4.41
CA ILE A 64 -8.76 5.02 -5.79
C ILE A 64 -7.52 5.88 -6.02
N LEU A 65 -6.40 5.26 -6.37
CA LEU A 65 -5.16 5.96 -6.72
C LEU A 65 -5.13 6.24 -8.23
N TRP A 66 -5.28 7.50 -8.61
CA TRP A 66 -5.27 7.95 -10.01
C TRP A 66 -4.16 8.97 -10.26
N GLY A 67 -3.58 8.96 -11.48
CA GLY A 67 -2.54 9.90 -11.88
C GLY A 67 -1.61 9.37 -12.98
N PRO A 68 -0.71 10.21 -13.51
CA PRO A 68 0.18 9.88 -14.62
C PRO A 68 1.08 8.66 -14.35
N PRO A 69 1.58 7.95 -15.38
CA PRO A 69 2.45 6.81 -15.21
C PRO A 69 3.75 7.23 -14.51
N GLY A 70 4.30 6.37 -13.64
CA GLY A 70 5.55 6.66 -12.91
C GLY A 70 5.39 7.44 -11.59
N CYS A 71 4.22 7.98 -11.26
CA CYS A 71 4.01 8.75 -10.00
C CYS A 71 3.89 7.88 -8.72
N GLY A 72 4.35 6.63 -8.73
CA GLY A 72 4.42 5.83 -7.50
C GLY A 72 3.11 5.25 -6.95
N LYS A 73 1.97 5.36 -7.66
CA LYS A 73 0.65 4.85 -7.21
C LYS A 73 0.67 3.38 -6.75
N THR A 74 1.29 2.51 -7.54
CA THR A 74 1.41 1.08 -7.19
C THR A 74 2.29 0.87 -5.97
N THR A 75 3.30 1.72 -5.78
CA THR A 75 4.13 1.68 -4.57
C THR A 75 3.35 2.16 -3.36
N LEU A 76 2.59 3.26 -3.50
CA LEU A 76 1.73 3.77 -2.44
C LEU A 76 0.70 2.72 -1.99
N ALA A 77 0.06 2.02 -2.93
CA ALA A 77 -0.87 0.92 -2.62
C ALA A 77 -0.22 -0.27 -1.86
N ARG A 78 1.11 -0.44 -1.91
CA ARG A 78 1.81 -1.48 -1.13
C ARG A 78 2.18 -1.02 0.27
N ILE A 79 2.29 0.30 0.50
CA ILE A 79 2.67 0.88 1.79
C ILE A 79 1.44 1.08 2.68
N LEU A 80 0.28 1.39 2.07
CA LEU A 80 -1.02 1.54 2.73
C LEU A 80 -1.62 0.20 3.16
#